data_AF-A0A060ZF76-F1
#
_entry.id   AF-A0A060ZF76-F1
#
_cell.length_a   1.000
_cell.length_b   1.000
_cell.length_c   1.000
_cell.angle_alpha   90.00
_cell.angle_beta   90.00
_cell.angle_gamma   90.00
#
_symmetry.space_group_name_H-M   'P 1'
#
loop_
_entity.id
_entity.type
_entity.pdbx_description
1 polymer ?
#
loop_
_entity_poly.entity_id
_entity_poly.type
_entity_poly.pdbx_seq_one_letter_code
_entity_poly.pdbx_strand_id
1 'polypeptide(L)'
;MGSMFRSEEVCLVQLFLQSGSAFNCVSELGELGLVEFRDLNPNVNSFQRKFVGEVRRCQELEKTFSEYLDLSHCRLLNRSLKPLY
;
A
#
# COMPACT_ATOMS: atom_id res chain seq x y z
N MET A 1 -15.87 13.37 -19.78
CA MET A 1 -15.97 11.91 -20.01
C MET A 1 -15.92 11.65 -21.50
N GLY A 2 -14.72 11.57 -22.08
CA GLY A 2 -14.54 11.46 -23.53
C GLY A 2 -13.06 11.40 -23.90
N SER A 3 -12.48 10.20 -23.84
CA SER A 3 -11.09 9.92 -24.23
C SER A 3 -10.94 8.54 -24.87
N MET A 4 -12.01 7.98 -25.47
CA MET A 4 -11.95 6.66 -26.11
C MET A 4 -11.03 6.59 -27.34
N PHE A 5 -10.69 7.73 -27.96
CA PHE A 5 -9.86 7.76 -29.16
C PHE A 5 -8.42 8.25 -28.92
N ARG A 6 -8.16 8.94 -27.80
CA ARG A 6 -6.84 9.52 -27.45
C ARG A 6 -6.67 9.54 -25.94
N SER A 7 -5.44 9.32 -25.46
CA SER A 7 -5.09 9.41 -24.04
C SER A 7 -5.48 10.76 -23.45
N GLU A 8 -5.78 10.76 -22.16
CA GLU A 8 -6.03 11.99 -21.41
C GLU A 8 -4.78 12.86 -21.34
N GLU A 9 -4.99 14.16 -21.25
CA GLU A 9 -3.91 15.13 -21.10
C GLU A 9 -3.34 15.01 -19.68
N VAL A 10 -2.02 14.89 -19.58
CA VAL A 10 -1.32 14.70 -18.30
C VAL A 10 -0.29 15.81 -18.10
N CYS A 11 -0.06 16.20 -16.85
CA CYS A 11 0.94 17.20 -16.49
C CYS A 11 1.97 16.62 -15.52
N LEU A 12 3.23 17.05 -15.66
CA LEU A 12 4.29 16.75 -14.71
C LEU A 12 4.35 17.87 -13.66
N VAL A 13 4.19 17.50 -12.40
CA VAL A 13 4.25 18.43 -11.27
C VAL A 13 5.35 17.99 -10.31
N GLN A 14 6.04 18.97 -9.72
CA GLN A 14 7.02 18.73 -8.66
C GLN A 14 6.44 19.20 -7.32
N LEU A 15 6.33 18.28 -6.37
CA LEU A 15 5.79 18.54 -5.04
C LEU A 15 6.92 18.72 -4.03
N PHE A 16 6.87 19.79 -3.25
CA PHE A 16 7.78 20.04 -2.13
C PHE A 16 7.01 19.84 -0.82
N LEU A 17 7.37 18.81 -0.06
CA LEU A 17 6.68 18.44 1.16
C LEU A 17 7.61 18.58 2.38
N GLN A 18 7.08 19.10 3.47
CA GLN A 18 7.76 19.07 4.76
C GLN A 18 7.70 17.65 5.33
N SER A 19 8.76 17.21 6.00
CA SER A 19 8.85 15.84 6.56
C SER A 19 7.70 15.48 7.50
N GLY A 20 7.18 16.44 8.28
CA GLY A 20 6.08 16.21 9.22
C GLY A 20 4.71 16.05 8.56
N SER A 21 4.51 16.60 7.36
CA SER A 21 3.23 16.51 6.64
C SER A 21 3.27 15.52 5.47
N ALA A 22 4.46 15.05 5.08
CA ALA A 22 4.65 14.20 3.92
C ALA A 22 3.75 12.94 3.92
N PHE A 23 3.59 12.28 5.08
CA PHE A 23 2.74 11.10 5.19
C PHE A 23 1.26 11.42 4.89
N ASN A 24 0.69 12.43 5.55
CA ASN A 24 -0.71 12.81 5.37
C ASN A 24 -0.98 13.25 3.93
N CYS A 25 -0.11 14.11 3.36
CA CYS A 25 -0.27 14.56 1.98
C CYS A 25 -0.22 13.40 0.98
N VAL A 26 0.72 12.45 1.15
CA VAL A 26 0.81 11.29 0.25
C VAL A 26 -0.39 10.35 0.43
N SER A 27 -0.92 10.20 1.65
CA SER A 27 -2.12 9.41 1.92
C SER A 27 -3.33 9.97 1.17
N GLU A 28 -3.58 11.29 1.29
CA GLU A 28 -4.67 11.97 0.60
C GLU A 28 -4.54 11.86 -0.93
N LEU A 29 -3.33 12.02 -1.47
CA LEU A 29 -3.08 11.84 -2.91
C LEU A 29 -3.33 10.39 -3.36
N GLY A 30 -3.01 9.42 -2.52
CA GLY A 30 -3.28 8.00 -2.76
C GLY A 30 -4.78 7.70 -2.78
N GLU A 31 -5.56 8.31 -1.88
CA GLU A 31 -7.02 8.17 -1.83
C GLU A 31 -7.71 8.81 -3.04
N LEU A 32 -7.18 9.94 -3.55
CA LEU A 32 -7.68 10.56 -4.78
C LEU A 32 -7.45 9.68 -6.02
N GLY A 33 -6.35 8.93 -6.06
CA GLY A 33 -6.05 7.99 -7.15
C GLY A 33 -5.75 8.63 -8.51
N LEU A 34 -5.38 9.92 -8.53
CA LEU A 34 -5.13 10.71 -9.75
C LEU A 34 -3.65 10.92 -10.07
N VAL A 35 -2.74 10.50 -9.19
CA VAL A 35 -1.31 10.81 -9.28
C VAL A 35 -0.48 9.55 -9.52
N GLU A 36 0.40 9.62 -10.51
CA GLU A 36 1.43 8.61 -10.75
C GLU A 36 2.80 9.15 -10.31
N PHE A 37 3.43 8.49 -9.34
CA PHE A 37 4.75 8.89 -8.84
C PHE A 37 5.87 8.27 -9.69
N ARG A 38 6.85 9.10 -10.07
CA ARG A 38 8.10 8.63 -10.71
C ARG A 38 9.18 8.40 -9.67
N ASP A 39 9.94 7.31 -9.83
CA ASP A 39 11.09 7.05 -8.98
C ASP A 39 12.23 8.04 -9.29
N LEU A 40 12.48 8.96 -8.36
CA LEU A 40 13.59 9.90 -8.44
C LEU A 40 14.94 9.29 -8.05
N ASN A 41 14.94 8.10 -7.41
CA ASN A 41 16.13 7.45 -6.88
C ASN A 41 16.34 6.04 -7.46
N PRO A 42 16.39 5.86 -8.79
CA PRO A 42 16.51 4.53 -9.41
C PRO A 42 17.86 3.86 -9.11
N ASN A 43 18.92 4.65 -8.92
CA ASN A 43 20.28 4.15 -8.66
C ASN A 43 20.53 3.83 -7.19
N VAL A 44 19.59 4.15 -6.30
CA VAL A 44 19.72 3.89 -4.86
C VAL A 44 19.23 2.48 -4.57
N ASN A 45 20.11 1.67 -3.96
CA ASN A 45 19.78 0.32 -3.54
C ASN A 45 18.55 0.30 -2.63
N SER A 46 17.66 -0.67 -2.83
CA SER A 46 16.39 -0.82 -2.09
C SER A 46 16.60 -0.83 -0.57
N PHE A 47 17.71 -1.43 -0.11
CA PHE A 47 18.08 -1.53 1.31
C PHE A 47 18.53 -0.23 1.95
N GLN A 48 18.95 0.76 1.16
CA GLN A 48 19.46 2.05 1.63
C GLN A 48 18.42 3.16 1.47
N ARG A 49 17.22 2.84 0.99
CA ARG A 49 16.14 3.83 0.85
C ARG A 49 15.66 4.32 2.21
N LYS A 50 15.38 5.61 2.30
CA LYS A 50 15.06 6.34 3.54
C LYS A 50 13.97 5.67 4.41
N PHE A 51 12.95 5.07 3.79
CA PHE A 51 11.78 4.52 4.49
C PHE A 51 11.74 2.99 4.54
N VAL A 52 12.86 2.31 4.27
CA VAL A 52 12.90 0.83 4.22
C VAL A 52 12.46 0.17 5.54
N GLY A 53 12.80 0.76 6.69
CA GLY A 53 12.43 0.23 8.00
C GLY A 53 10.91 0.20 8.21
N GLU A 54 10.23 1.28 7.86
CA GLU A 54 8.77 1.38 7.96
C GLU A 54 8.08 0.42 6.99
N VAL A 55 8.57 0.30 5.76
CA VAL A 55 8.02 -0.65 4.78
C VAL A 55 8.16 -2.10 5.27
N ARG A 56 9.31 -2.46 5.83
CA ARG A 56 9.52 -3.80 6.39
C ARG A 56 8.58 -4.10 7.56
N ARG A 57 8.38 -3.12 8.45
CA ARG A 57 7.43 -3.25 9.56
C ARG A 57 6.01 -3.52 9.06
N CYS A 58 5.58 -2.83 8.01
CA CYS A 58 4.28 -3.10 7.39
C CYS A 58 4.19 -4.51 6.78
N GLN A 59 5.25 -4.98 6.12
CA GLN A 59 5.30 -6.34 5.56
C GLN A 59 5.22 -7.43 6.63
N GLU A 60 5.92 -7.24 7.76
CA GLU A 60 5.85 -8.15 8.90
C GLU A 60 4.45 -8.18 9.51
N LEU A 61 3.82 -7.02 9.69
CA LEU A 61 2.44 -6.91 10.17
C LEU A 61 1.45 -7.61 9.24
N GLU A 62 1.57 -7.41 7.94
CA GLU A 62 0.73 -8.07 6.93
C GLU A 62 0.85 -9.59 7.02
N LYS A 63 2.08 -10.11 7.13
CA LYS A 63 2.33 -11.55 7.29
C LYS A 63 1.66 -12.10 8.55
N THR A 64 1.88 -11.44 9.69
CA THR A 64 1.29 -11.86 10.97
C THR A 64 -0.24 -11.82 10.90
N PHE A 65 -0.82 -10.77 10.32
CA PHE A 65 -2.27 -10.63 10.18
C PHE A 65 -2.88 -11.73 9.29
N SER A 66 -2.21 -12.04 8.17
CA SER A 66 -2.61 -13.11 7.26
C SER A 66 -2.66 -14.48 7.98
N GLU A 67 -1.59 -14.81 8.73
CA GLU A 67 -1.52 -16.05 9.52
C GLU A 67 -2.66 -16.14 10.57
N TYR A 68 -2.97 -15.04 11.25
CA TYR A 68 -4.08 -15.00 12.20
C TYR A 68 -5.43 -15.19 11.53
N LEU A 69 -5.65 -14.60 10.35
CA LEU A 69 -6.91 -14.71 9.63
C LEU A 69 -7.13 -16.14 9.14
N ASP A 70 -6.11 -16.78 8.58
CA ASP A 70 -6.15 -18.17 8.15
C ASP A 70 -6.45 -19.12 9.32
N LEU A 71 -5.78 -18.90 10.45
CA LEU A 71 -6.00 -19.70 11.64
C LEU A 71 -7.42 -19.47 12.23
N SER A 72 -7.93 -18.25 12.15
CA SER A 72 -9.31 -17.91 12.54
C SER A 72 -10.33 -18.60 11.64
N HIS A 73 -10.15 -18.59 10.32
CA HIS A 73 -10.98 -19.32 9.37
C HIS A 73 -10.96 -20.83 9.64
N CYS A 74 -9.78 -21.43 9.82
CA CYS A 74 -9.63 -22.84 10.16
C CYS A 74 -10.32 -23.20 11.50
N ARG A 75 -10.22 -22.35 12.52
CA ARG A 75 -10.93 -22.54 13.80
C ARG A 75 -12.44 -22.47 13.66
N LEU A 76 -12.96 -21.54 12.86
CA LEU A 76 -14.40 -21.42 12.60
C LEU A 76 -14.93 -22.63 11.82
N LEU A 77 -14.20 -23.11 10.81
CA LEU A 77 -14.54 -24.34 10.07
C LEU A 77 -14.54 -25.58 10.98
N ASN A 78 -13.53 -25.72 11.85
CA ASN A 78 -13.47 -26.83 12.81
C ASN A 78 -14.63 -26.77 13.82
N ARG A 79 -15.06 -25.58 14.27
CA ARG A 79 -16.26 -25.44 15.10
C ARG A 79 -17.55 -25.86 14.39
N SER A 80 -17.69 -25.58 13.09
CA SER A 80 -18.85 -25.99 12.29
C SER A 80 -18.88 -27.51 12.03
N LEU A 81 -17.70 -28.15 11.97
CA LEU A 81 -17.55 -29.58 11.69
C LEU A 81 -17.63 -30.49 12.92
N LYS A 82 -17.76 -29.97 14.14
CA LYS A 82 -18.07 -30.78 15.32
C LYS A 82 -19.59 -31.02 15.36
N PRO A 83 -20.09 -32.23 15.06
CA PRO A 83 -21.50 -32.51 15.23
C PRO A 83 -21.83 -32.40 16.72
N LEU A 84 -22.92 -31.73 17.04
CA LEU A 84 -23.63 -31.94 18.30
C LEU A 84 -23.93 -33.44 18.39
N TYR A 85 -23.37 -34.10 19.40
CA TYR A 85 -23.88 -35.41 19.85
C TYR A 85 -25.37 -35.31 20.15
#